data_AF-A0A840ZPN7-F1
#
_entry.id   AF-A0A840ZPN7-F1
#
_cell.length_a   1.000
_cell.length_b   1.000
_cell.length_c   1.000
_cell.angle_alpha   90.00
_cell.angle_beta   90.00
_cell.angle_gamma   90.00
#
_symmetry.space_group_name_H-M   'P 1'
#
loop_
_entity.id
_entity.type
_entity.pdbx_description
1 polymer ?
#
loop_
_entity_poly.entity_id
_entity_poly.type
_entity_poly.pdbx_seq_one_letter_code
_entity_poly.pdbx_strand_id
1 'polypeptide(L)'
;MPASRNGRGFDAKATPQHDAKIAAEVPLSKEERNKVPDITAAGKRWYVCMTAPQRELKAAKSLREVEGAPFLTYVPCEFFWRRPERGNLKLPRREFQRPAMRSYLFVGAPGGIGDEELALLRERDAEGRNRHGLTSILGSNMRGALAIGRVGLAWLEGMADAERSGATMHAPTAPFEPGDTLKVAVGPMAGFTARALFTDMQAEEVVVEISLLGSTTEVRYPFDHVHRAA
;
A
#
# COMPACT_ATOMS: atom_id res chain seq x y z
N MET A 1 20.07 -33.16 57.45
CA MET A 1 19.57 -31.78 57.18
C MET A 1 20.65 -31.04 56.39
N PRO A 2 20.35 -30.17 55.41
CA PRO A 2 19.83 -30.49 54.06
C PRO A 2 20.52 -29.71 52.90
N ALA A 3 20.04 -29.93 51.66
CA ALA A 3 20.14 -29.13 50.41
C ALA A 3 21.48 -29.14 49.63
N SER A 4 21.57 -29.26 48.30
CA SER A 4 20.62 -29.18 47.17
C SER A 4 21.26 -29.93 45.95
N ARG A 5 20.58 -30.85 45.27
CA ARG A 5 19.70 -30.69 44.09
C ARG A 5 20.43 -30.68 42.72
N ASN A 6 20.39 -31.83 42.05
CA ASN A 6 20.23 -31.99 40.59
C ASN A 6 21.11 -31.13 39.66
N GLY A 7 22.42 -31.36 39.65
CA GLY A 7 23.27 -30.95 38.52
C GLY A 7 23.10 -31.91 37.34
N ARG A 8 21.97 -31.85 36.62
CA ARG A 8 21.90 -32.44 35.28
C ARG A 8 22.82 -31.61 34.40
N GLY A 9 23.96 -32.16 34.02
CA GLY A 9 24.76 -31.65 32.92
C GLY A 9 23.88 -31.61 31.69
N PHE A 10 23.37 -30.43 31.34
CA PHE A 10 22.78 -30.21 30.05
C PHE A 10 23.93 -30.14 29.06
N ASP A 11 24.16 -31.23 28.33
CA ASP A 11 24.83 -31.17 27.04
C ASP A 11 24.00 -30.24 26.16
N ALA A 12 24.37 -28.96 26.14
CA ALA A 12 23.87 -28.02 25.15
C ALA A 12 24.45 -28.45 23.79
N LYS A 13 23.80 -29.43 23.17
CA LYS A 13 24.01 -29.72 21.75
C LYS A 13 23.64 -28.44 21.02
N ALA A 14 24.63 -27.82 20.36
CA ALA A 14 24.38 -26.75 19.41
C ALA A 14 23.31 -27.25 18.44
N THR A 15 22.10 -26.68 18.52
CA THR A 15 21.09 -26.90 17.50
C THR A 15 21.70 -26.46 16.17
N PRO A 16 21.60 -27.26 15.09
CA PRO A 16 22.15 -26.91 13.81
C PRO A 16 21.35 -25.71 13.24
N GLN A 17 21.74 -24.51 13.64
CA GLN A 17 21.34 -23.23 13.04
C GLN A 17 22.43 -22.71 12.09
N HIS A 18 23.23 -23.62 11.52
CA HIS A 18 24.23 -23.31 10.50
C HIS A 18 23.79 -23.92 9.18
N ASP A 19 22.66 -23.41 8.70
CA ASP A 19 22.28 -23.34 7.27
C ASP A 19 21.02 -22.48 7.21
N ALA A 20 21.14 -21.24 7.71
CA ALA A 20 20.15 -20.23 7.41
C ALA A 20 20.29 -19.93 5.91
N LYS A 21 19.67 -20.77 5.07
CA LYS A 21 19.32 -20.41 3.69
C LYS A 21 18.72 -19.02 3.79
N ILE A 22 19.43 -18.04 3.22
CA ILE A 22 18.96 -16.66 3.14
C ILE A 22 17.51 -16.76 2.68
N ALA A 23 16.59 -16.38 3.55
CA ALA A 23 15.17 -16.57 3.29
C ALA A 23 14.85 -15.79 2.01
N ALA A 24 14.40 -16.50 0.98
CA ALA A 24 14.14 -15.91 -0.32
C ALA A 24 13.08 -14.81 -0.17
N GLU A 25 13.32 -13.68 -0.84
CA GLU A 25 12.34 -12.59 -0.90
C GLU A 25 11.04 -13.13 -1.52
N VAL A 26 9.90 -12.82 -0.90
CA VAL A 26 8.60 -13.34 -1.31
C VAL A 26 7.81 -12.22 -1.98
N PRO A 27 7.67 -12.21 -3.32
CA PRO A 27 6.82 -11.26 -4.02
C PRO A 27 5.35 -11.53 -3.71
N LEU A 28 4.51 -10.51 -3.86
CA LEU A 28 3.06 -10.68 -3.83
C LEU A 28 2.64 -11.56 -5.00
N SER A 29 1.70 -12.48 -4.75
CA SER A 29 1.14 -13.29 -5.83
C SER A 29 0.40 -12.41 -6.84
N LYS A 30 0.39 -12.81 -8.13
CA LYS A 30 -0.30 -12.06 -9.19
C LYS A 30 -1.80 -11.89 -8.93
N GLU A 31 -2.39 -12.79 -8.13
CA GLU A 31 -3.81 -12.76 -7.77
C GLU A 31 -4.12 -11.78 -6.64
N GLU A 32 -3.18 -11.60 -5.70
CA GLU A 32 -3.29 -10.64 -4.60
C GLU A 32 -2.95 -9.22 -5.03
N ARG A 33 -2.10 -9.07 -6.07
CA ARG A 33 -1.79 -7.77 -6.65
C ARG A 33 -3.05 -7.09 -7.20
N ASN A 34 -3.08 -5.76 -7.07
CA ASN A 34 -4.09 -4.93 -7.69
C ASN A 34 -4.21 -5.22 -9.19
N LYS A 35 -5.43 -5.36 -9.69
CA LYS A 35 -5.66 -5.49 -11.13
C LYS A 35 -5.90 -4.09 -11.68
N VAL A 36 -4.98 -3.60 -12.49
CA VAL A 36 -5.12 -2.32 -13.19
C VAL A 36 -6.10 -2.50 -14.36
N PRO A 37 -7.32 -1.93 -14.32
CA PRO A 37 -8.27 -2.06 -15.40
C PRO A 37 -7.92 -1.16 -16.58
N ASP A 38 -8.61 -1.35 -17.69
CA ASP A 38 -8.56 -0.41 -18.81
C ASP A 38 -9.43 0.83 -18.50
N ILE A 39 -8.75 1.94 -18.18
CA ILE A 39 -9.36 3.21 -17.77
C ILE A 39 -10.05 3.90 -18.95
N THR A 40 -9.46 3.83 -20.15
CA THR A 40 -9.89 4.60 -21.33
C THR A 40 -10.81 3.85 -22.27
N ALA A 41 -11.20 2.61 -21.92
CA ALA A 41 -12.15 1.86 -22.71
C ALA A 41 -13.44 2.67 -22.99
N ALA A 42 -13.87 2.65 -24.25
CA ALA A 42 -14.98 3.46 -24.75
C ALA A 42 -16.28 3.22 -23.95
N GLY A 43 -17.04 4.31 -23.74
CA GLY A 43 -18.36 4.26 -23.12
C GLY A 43 -18.37 4.15 -21.59
N LYS A 44 -17.22 4.14 -20.92
CA LYS A 44 -17.13 4.10 -19.46
C LYS A 44 -17.08 5.49 -18.84
N ARG A 45 -17.79 5.67 -17.73
CA ARG A 45 -17.66 6.84 -16.87
C ARG A 45 -17.11 6.41 -15.53
N TRP A 46 -16.10 7.12 -15.06
CA TRP A 46 -15.44 6.85 -13.80
C TRP A 46 -15.96 7.77 -12.71
N TYR A 47 -16.05 7.24 -11.50
CA TYR A 47 -16.58 7.90 -10.32
C TYR A 47 -15.64 7.64 -9.14
N VAL A 48 -15.65 8.57 -8.19
CA VAL A 48 -14.86 8.44 -6.96
C VAL A 48 -15.75 7.94 -5.84
N CYS A 49 -15.39 6.81 -5.26
CA CYS A 49 -16.01 6.25 -4.07
C CYS A 49 -15.08 6.40 -2.87
N MET A 50 -15.66 6.63 -1.70
CA MET A 50 -14.94 6.68 -0.44
C MET A 50 -15.16 5.39 0.35
N THR A 51 -14.14 4.98 1.08
CA THR A 51 -14.13 3.80 1.95
C THR A 51 -13.53 4.16 3.30
N ALA A 52 -13.64 3.27 4.28
CA ALA A 52 -12.82 3.37 5.47
C ALA A 52 -11.34 3.16 5.10
N PRO A 53 -10.39 3.84 5.77
CA PRO A 53 -8.96 3.64 5.51
C PRO A 53 -8.57 2.16 5.58
N GLN A 54 -7.68 1.73 4.68
CA GLN A 54 -7.18 0.34 4.58
C GLN A 54 -8.23 -0.70 4.13
N ARG A 55 -9.43 -0.27 3.74
CA ARG A 55 -10.48 -1.14 3.19
C ARG A 55 -10.65 -0.99 1.68
N GLU A 56 -9.86 -0.16 1.02
CA GLU A 56 -9.96 0.20 -0.40
C GLU A 56 -9.88 -1.05 -1.30
N LEU A 57 -8.87 -1.89 -1.08
CA LEU A 57 -8.66 -3.11 -1.88
C LEU A 57 -9.74 -4.17 -1.62
N LYS A 58 -10.24 -4.26 -0.39
CA LYS A 58 -11.33 -5.17 -0.04
C LYS A 58 -12.64 -4.72 -0.70
N ALA A 59 -12.93 -3.42 -0.68
CA ALA A 59 -14.09 -2.85 -1.35
C ALA A 59 -14.01 -3.05 -2.88
N ALA A 60 -12.84 -2.80 -3.48
CA ALA A 60 -12.60 -3.05 -4.90
C ALA A 60 -12.81 -4.52 -5.29
N LYS A 61 -12.34 -5.46 -4.46
CA LYS A 61 -12.58 -6.89 -4.67
C LYS A 61 -14.07 -7.23 -4.56
N SER A 62 -14.73 -6.76 -3.50
CA SER A 62 -16.16 -7.03 -3.28
C SER A 62 -17.03 -6.54 -4.44
N LEU A 63 -16.75 -5.35 -4.99
CA LEU A 63 -17.51 -4.81 -6.13
C LEU A 63 -17.28 -5.60 -7.44
N ARG A 64 -16.09 -6.16 -7.64
CA ARG A 64 -15.78 -7.02 -8.80
C ARG A 64 -16.45 -8.39 -8.72
N GLU A 65 -16.74 -8.86 -7.51
CA GLU A 65 -17.35 -10.16 -7.25
C GLU A 65 -18.89 -10.11 -7.25
N VAL A 66 -19.50 -8.93 -7.39
CA VAL A 66 -20.96 -8.82 -7.52
C VAL A 66 -21.37 -9.37 -8.87
N GLU A 67 -22.16 -10.45 -8.85
CA GLU A 67 -22.71 -11.05 -10.07
C GLU A 67 -23.60 -10.05 -10.81
N GLY A 68 -23.37 -9.92 -12.12
CA GLY A 68 -24.12 -8.99 -12.98
C GLY A 68 -23.74 -7.51 -12.84
N ALA A 69 -22.85 -7.14 -11.91
CA ALA A 69 -22.42 -5.77 -11.77
C ALA A 69 -21.43 -5.39 -12.89
N PRO A 70 -21.70 -4.32 -13.65
CA PRO A 70 -20.84 -3.89 -14.75
C PRO A 70 -19.66 -3.03 -14.27
N PHE A 71 -19.25 -3.15 -13.01
CA PHE A 71 -18.27 -2.25 -12.41
C PHE A 71 -16.83 -2.68 -12.68
N LEU A 72 -16.02 -1.70 -13.07
CA LEU A 72 -14.58 -1.80 -13.00
C LEU A 72 -14.08 -1.03 -11.80
N THR A 73 -13.23 -1.64 -11.00
CA THR A 73 -12.66 -0.99 -9.83
C THR A 73 -11.18 -0.75 -10.03
N TYR A 74 -10.71 0.43 -9.65
CA TYR A 74 -9.29 0.74 -9.63
C TYR A 74 -8.92 1.44 -8.32
N VAL A 75 -7.89 0.92 -7.66
CA VAL A 75 -7.27 1.53 -6.48
C VAL A 75 -5.81 1.75 -6.81
N PRO A 76 -5.36 2.96 -7.15
CA PRO A 76 -3.95 3.22 -7.44
C PRO A 76 -3.08 2.77 -6.26
N CYS A 77 -2.06 1.96 -6.55
CA CYS A 77 -1.20 1.39 -5.51
C CYS A 77 0.28 1.68 -5.72
N GLU A 78 0.97 1.88 -4.60
CA GLU A 78 2.42 1.87 -4.48
C GLU A 78 2.86 0.50 -3.94
N PHE A 79 3.97 -0.02 -4.47
CA PHE A 79 4.56 -1.29 -4.04
C PHE A 79 5.89 -1.03 -3.34
N PHE A 80 6.13 -1.71 -2.23
CA PHE A 80 7.35 -1.54 -1.44
C PHE A 80 7.82 -2.87 -0.88
N TRP A 81 9.14 -3.05 -0.81
CA TRP A 81 9.73 -4.22 -0.17
C TRP A 81 10.07 -3.91 1.27
N ARG A 82 9.55 -4.71 2.21
CA ARG A 82 9.81 -4.52 3.64
C ARG A 82 10.04 -5.86 4.33
N ARG A 83 10.96 -5.88 5.32
CA ARG A 83 11.04 -6.98 6.27
C ARG A 83 9.90 -6.88 7.31
N PRO A 84 9.02 -7.88 7.43
CA PRO A 84 8.03 -7.90 8.49
C PRO A 84 8.73 -8.01 9.85
N GLU A 85 8.42 -7.11 10.77
CA GLU A 85 8.92 -7.17 12.15
C GLU A 85 8.12 -8.20 12.95
N ARG A 86 8.75 -9.30 13.34
CA ARG A 86 8.19 -10.28 14.28
C ARG A 86 9.24 -10.70 15.29
N GLY A 87 9.35 -9.93 16.38
CA GLY A 87 10.37 -10.15 17.41
C GLY A 87 11.79 -10.05 16.83
N ASN A 88 12.73 -10.84 17.34
CA ASN A 88 14.14 -10.80 16.95
C ASN A 88 14.49 -11.62 15.69
N LEU A 89 13.50 -12.19 14.98
CA LEU A 89 13.77 -12.96 13.76
C LEU A 89 13.92 -12.03 12.55
N LYS A 90 15.05 -12.13 11.84
CA LYS A 90 15.21 -11.55 10.50
C LYS A 90 14.36 -12.36 9.50
N LEU A 91 13.13 -11.91 9.27
CA LEU A 91 12.25 -12.48 8.24
C LEU A 91 12.64 -11.98 6.84
N PRO A 92 12.35 -12.76 5.77
CA PRO A 92 12.58 -12.33 4.40
C PRO A 92 11.79 -11.06 4.10
N ARG A 93 12.33 -10.21 3.23
CA ARG A 93 11.58 -9.09 2.66
C ARG A 93 10.36 -9.62 1.93
N ARG A 94 9.22 -8.98 2.19
CA ARG A 94 7.98 -9.21 1.48
C ARG A 94 7.62 -7.95 0.72
N GLU A 95 7.10 -8.14 -0.46
CA GLU A 95 6.45 -7.06 -1.19
C GLU A 95 5.13 -6.73 -0.48
N PHE A 96 4.88 -5.45 -0.28
CA PHE A 96 3.64 -4.92 0.26
C PHE A 96 3.05 -3.95 -0.75
N GLN A 97 1.73 -3.97 -0.83
CA GLN A 97 0.96 -3.06 -1.65
C GLN A 97 0.20 -2.10 -0.74
N ARG A 98 0.26 -0.81 -1.05
CA ARG A 98 -0.46 0.24 -0.32
C ARG A 98 -1.23 1.13 -1.29
N PRO A 99 -2.50 1.45 -1.01
CA PRO A 99 -3.22 2.47 -1.76
C PRO A 99 -2.47 3.82 -1.71
N ALA A 100 -2.17 4.37 -2.87
CA ALA A 100 -1.55 5.69 -3.02
C ALA A 100 -2.47 6.79 -2.46
N MET A 101 -3.79 6.60 -2.61
CA MET A 101 -4.82 7.45 -2.02
C MET A 101 -5.57 6.70 -0.93
N ARG A 102 -5.42 7.16 0.31
CA ARG A 102 -6.15 6.59 1.44
C ARG A 102 -7.64 6.92 1.34
N SER A 103 -8.48 5.95 1.66
CA SER A 103 -9.94 6.07 1.70
C SER A 103 -10.61 6.30 0.35
N TYR A 104 -9.88 6.31 -0.76
CA TYR A 104 -10.45 6.54 -2.10
C TYR A 104 -10.33 5.30 -2.99
N LEU A 105 -11.36 5.08 -3.78
CA LEU A 105 -11.50 4.01 -4.75
C LEU A 105 -12.15 4.60 -6.01
N PHE A 106 -11.71 4.17 -7.18
CA PHE A 106 -12.29 4.58 -8.45
C PHE A 106 -13.17 3.46 -9.00
N VAL A 107 -14.38 3.80 -9.42
CA VAL A 107 -15.35 2.87 -10.00
C VAL A 107 -15.74 3.35 -11.39
N GLY A 108 -15.47 2.54 -12.41
CA GLY A 108 -15.92 2.72 -13.78
C GLY A 108 -17.22 1.97 -14.02
N ALA A 109 -18.22 2.64 -14.58
CA ALA A 109 -19.48 2.04 -15.01
C ALA A 109 -19.71 2.32 -16.51
N PRO A 110 -20.08 1.33 -17.32
CA PRO A 110 -20.44 1.54 -18.72
C PRO A 110 -21.75 2.32 -18.82
N GLY A 111 -21.81 3.31 -19.69
CA GLY A 111 -22.97 4.21 -19.84
C GLY A 111 -23.11 5.24 -18.72
N GLY A 112 -22.57 4.97 -17.54
CA GLY A 112 -22.67 5.80 -16.34
C GLY A 112 -23.26 5.03 -15.18
N ILE A 113 -23.41 5.72 -14.05
CA ILE A 113 -24.12 5.21 -12.88
C ILE A 113 -25.57 5.71 -12.96
N GLY A 114 -26.52 4.77 -13.13
CA GLY A 114 -27.95 5.00 -12.97
C GLY A 114 -28.46 4.57 -11.59
N ASP A 115 -29.78 4.46 -11.44
CA ASP A 115 -30.41 4.13 -10.16
C ASP A 115 -30.14 2.69 -9.72
N GLU A 116 -30.10 1.74 -10.66
CA GLU A 116 -29.78 0.33 -10.39
C GLU A 116 -28.34 0.18 -9.92
N GLU A 117 -27.39 0.82 -10.62
CA GLU A 117 -25.98 0.82 -10.21
C GLU A 117 -25.78 1.52 -8.86
N LEU A 118 -26.49 2.62 -8.61
CA LEU A 118 -26.46 3.28 -7.30
C LEU A 118 -27.01 2.39 -6.20
N ALA A 119 -28.07 1.64 -6.46
CA ALA A 119 -28.65 0.71 -5.50
C ALA A 119 -27.65 -0.38 -5.13
N LEU A 120 -26.94 -0.95 -6.11
CA LEU A 120 -25.87 -1.92 -5.90
C LEU A 120 -24.73 -1.32 -5.07
N LEU A 121 -24.22 -0.14 -5.44
CA LEU A 121 -23.15 0.51 -4.68
C LEU A 121 -23.57 0.86 -3.25
N ARG A 122 -24.86 1.07 -3.00
CA ARG A 122 -25.42 1.42 -1.68
C ARG A 122 -26.00 0.24 -0.92
N GLU A 123 -25.91 -0.97 -1.47
CA GLU A 123 -26.48 -2.18 -0.88
C GLU A 123 -26.02 -2.32 0.58
N ARG A 124 -26.96 -2.71 1.44
CA ARG A 124 -26.72 -2.85 2.89
C ARG A 124 -26.73 -4.31 3.31
N ASP A 125 -25.84 -4.65 4.25
CA ASP A 125 -25.85 -5.94 4.94
C ASP A 125 -26.99 -6.02 5.99
N ALA A 126 -27.14 -7.18 6.64
CA ALA A 126 -28.16 -7.39 7.67
C ALA A 126 -28.01 -6.45 8.87
N GLU A 127 -26.82 -5.89 9.10
CA GLU A 127 -26.54 -4.91 10.15
C GLU A 127 -26.70 -3.45 9.67
N GLY A 128 -27.18 -3.23 8.44
CA GLY A 128 -27.41 -1.90 7.88
C GLY A 128 -26.14 -1.17 7.42
N ARG A 129 -24.98 -1.83 7.39
CA ARG A 129 -23.72 -1.27 6.86
C ARG A 129 -23.64 -1.49 5.37
N ASN A 130 -22.83 -0.69 4.67
CA ASN A 130 -22.63 -0.92 3.24
C ASN A 130 -21.94 -2.27 3.01
N ARG A 131 -22.55 -3.13 2.19
CA ARG A 131 -22.06 -4.49 1.89
C ARG A 131 -20.62 -4.49 1.38
N HIS A 132 -20.24 -3.46 0.61
CA HIS A 132 -18.93 -3.32 -0.01
C HIS A 132 -17.94 -2.51 0.84
N GLY A 133 -18.38 -1.97 1.99
CA GLY A 133 -17.55 -1.10 2.83
C GLY A 133 -17.37 0.32 2.28
N LEU A 134 -18.23 0.76 1.35
CA LEU A 134 -18.27 2.14 0.88
C LEU A 134 -18.90 3.05 1.95
N THR A 135 -18.30 4.20 2.17
CA THR A 135 -18.82 5.24 3.06
C THR A 135 -19.64 6.26 2.29
N SER A 136 -19.20 6.64 1.10
CA SER A 136 -19.91 7.58 0.22
C SER A 136 -19.47 7.44 -1.24
N ILE A 137 -20.23 8.06 -2.13
CA ILE A 137 -19.86 8.27 -3.53
C ILE A 137 -19.75 9.78 -3.71
N LEU A 138 -18.63 10.24 -4.25
CA LEU A 138 -18.40 11.66 -4.46
C LEU A 138 -19.40 12.19 -5.49
N GLY A 139 -20.11 13.24 -5.13
CA GLY A 139 -21.24 13.73 -5.90
C GLY A 139 -21.73 15.08 -5.42
N SER A 140 -22.74 15.59 -6.12
CA SER A 140 -23.46 16.80 -5.72
C SER A 140 -24.87 16.43 -5.29
N ASN A 141 -25.37 17.08 -4.24
CA ASN A 141 -26.73 16.87 -3.73
C ASN A 141 -27.82 17.02 -4.80
N MET A 142 -27.56 17.80 -5.87
CA MET A 142 -28.52 18.04 -6.94
C MET A 142 -28.33 17.16 -8.19
N ARG A 143 -27.17 16.51 -8.35
CA ARG A 143 -26.83 15.76 -9.58
C ARG A 143 -26.43 14.31 -9.33
N GLY A 144 -26.41 13.87 -8.07
CA GLY A 144 -25.97 12.53 -7.71
C GLY A 144 -24.45 12.36 -7.87
N ALA A 145 -24.03 11.13 -8.17
CA ALA A 145 -22.63 10.78 -8.34
C ALA A 145 -21.99 11.58 -9.48
N LEU A 146 -20.82 12.18 -9.23
CA LEU A 146 -20.15 13.02 -10.22
C LEU A 146 -19.12 12.19 -10.98
N ALA A 147 -19.28 12.14 -12.31
CA ALA A 147 -18.29 11.50 -13.17
C ALA A 147 -17.00 12.34 -13.22
N ILE A 148 -15.86 11.65 -13.24
CA ILE A 148 -14.54 12.25 -13.40
C ILE A 148 -14.43 12.85 -14.80
N GLY A 149 -14.04 14.13 -14.87
CA GLY A 149 -13.81 14.82 -16.14
C GLY A 149 -12.55 14.35 -16.86
N ARG A 150 -12.34 14.85 -18.10
CA ARG A 150 -11.21 14.45 -18.95
C ARG A 150 -9.85 14.58 -18.29
N VAL A 151 -9.60 15.68 -17.58
CA VAL A 151 -8.33 15.91 -16.88
C VAL A 151 -8.09 14.87 -15.79
N GLY A 152 -9.12 14.56 -15.00
CA GLY A 152 -9.02 13.53 -13.96
C GLY A 152 -8.85 12.12 -14.53
N LEU A 153 -9.47 11.83 -15.68
CA LEU A 153 -9.28 10.56 -16.38
C LEU A 153 -7.86 10.39 -16.90
N ALA A 154 -7.29 11.43 -17.52
CA ALA A 154 -5.89 11.42 -17.98
C ALA A 154 -4.92 11.23 -16.80
N TRP A 155 -5.20 11.87 -15.66
CA TRP A 155 -4.43 11.64 -14.44
C TRP A 155 -4.55 10.20 -13.93
N LEU A 156 -5.77 9.63 -13.92
CA LEU A 156 -6.00 8.25 -13.48
C LEU A 156 -5.34 7.22 -14.41
N GLU A 157 -5.33 7.49 -15.71
CA GLU A 157 -4.62 6.69 -16.72
C GLU A 157 -3.10 6.75 -16.49
N GLY A 158 -2.54 7.94 -16.23
CA GLY A 158 -1.12 8.08 -15.88
C GLY A 158 -0.72 7.26 -14.64
N MET A 159 -1.58 7.22 -13.62
CA MET A 159 -1.38 6.36 -12.45
C MET A 159 -1.44 4.86 -12.82
N ALA A 160 -2.41 4.47 -13.64
CA ALA A 160 -2.55 3.10 -14.12
C ALA A 160 -1.33 2.64 -14.94
N ASP A 161 -0.80 3.48 -15.81
CA ASP A 161 0.38 3.18 -16.63
C ASP A 161 1.67 3.16 -15.80
N ALA A 162 1.81 4.05 -14.81
CA ALA A 162 2.89 3.98 -13.85
C ALA A 162 2.89 2.65 -13.06
N GLU A 163 1.70 2.16 -12.71
CA GLU A 163 1.53 0.88 -12.01
C GLU A 163 1.85 -0.32 -12.91
N ARG A 164 1.39 -0.30 -14.17
CA ARG A 164 1.66 -1.35 -15.18
C ARG A 164 3.15 -1.44 -15.55
N SER A 165 3.81 -0.30 -15.69
CA SER A 165 5.24 -0.22 -16.00
C SER A 165 6.13 -0.55 -14.80
N GLY A 166 5.57 -0.64 -13.59
CA GLY A 166 6.31 -0.87 -12.36
C GLY A 166 7.01 0.37 -11.80
N ALA A 167 6.72 1.57 -12.32
CA ALA A 167 7.26 2.83 -11.80
C ALA A 167 6.79 3.13 -10.36
N THR A 168 5.67 2.54 -9.93
CA THR A 168 5.21 2.60 -8.54
C THR A 168 5.88 1.57 -7.62
N MET A 169 6.84 0.80 -8.13
CA MET A 169 7.64 -0.14 -7.35
C MET A 169 8.82 0.59 -6.71
N HIS A 170 8.72 0.81 -5.41
CA HIS A 170 9.78 1.38 -4.61
C HIS A 170 10.65 0.25 -4.07
N ALA A 171 11.73 -0.04 -4.79
CA ALA A 171 12.80 -0.89 -4.28
C ALA A 171 13.62 -0.11 -3.24
N PRO A 172 14.10 -0.75 -2.16
CA PRO A 172 15.07 -0.16 -1.25
C PRO A 172 16.41 -0.05 -1.98
N THR A 173 16.64 1.10 -2.63
CA THR A 173 17.89 1.39 -3.36
C THR A 173 18.97 1.86 -2.38
N ALA A 174 19.37 0.97 -1.47
CA ALA A 174 20.59 1.14 -0.70
C ALA A 174 21.81 0.76 -1.56
N PRO A 175 22.97 1.40 -1.38
CA PRO A 175 23.23 2.50 -0.45
C PRO A 175 22.71 3.86 -0.96
N PHE A 176 22.38 4.75 -0.01
CA PHE A 176 22.05 6.16 -0.27
C PHE A 176 23.31 7.02 -0.11
N GLU A 177 23.49 7.98 -1.00
CA GLU A 177 24.57 8.97 -0.95
C GLU A 177 24.11 10.22 -0.18
N PRO A 178 24.98 10.85 0.62
CA PRO A 178 24.70 12.16 1.20
C PRO A 178 24.28 13.16 0.13
N GLY A 179 23.13 13.79 0.34
CA GLY A 179 22.52 14.72 -0.61
C GLY A 179 21.41 14.10 -1.48
N ASP A 180 21.23 12.78 -1.49
CA ASP A 180 20.13 12.12 -2.19
C ASP A 180 18.78 12.64 -1.69
N THR A 181 17.86 12.90 -2.63
CA THR A 181 16.46 13.17 -2.32
C THR A 181 15.75 11.84 -2.11
N LEU A 182 15.29 11.59 -0.89
CA LEU A 182 14.57 10.38 -0.48
C LEU A 182 13.10 10.72 -0.21
N LYS A 183 12.23 9.73 -0.36
CA LYS A 183 10.83 9.79 0.07
C LYS A 183 10.61 8.75 1.16
N VAL A 184 10.04 9.19 2.28
CA VAL A 184 9.75 8.32 3.42
C VAL A 184 8.53 7.46 3.07
N ALA A 185 8.68 6.14 3.06
CA ALA A 185 7.60 5.21 2.74
C ALA A 185 6.74 4.86 3.96
N VAL A 186 7.38 4.77 5.14
CA VAL A 186 6.79 4.20 6.36
C VAL A 186 7.03 5.11 7.57
N GLY A 187 6.06 5.15 8.48
CA GLY A 187 6.13 5.90 9.73
C GLY A 187 5.25 7.16 9.74
N PRO A 188 5.38 8.00 10.79
CA PRO A 188 4.56 9.21 10.93
C PRO A 188 4.81 10.22 9.82
N MET A 189 6.00 10.22 9.23
CA MET A 189 6.39 11.09 8.11
C MET A 189 6.25 10.39 6.74
N ALA A 190 5.47 9.32 6.63
CA ALA A 190 5.27 8.65 5.35
C ALA A 190 4.64 9.58 4.31
N GLY A 191 5.31 9.73 3.16
CA GLY A 191 4.93 10.61 2.05
C GLY A 191 5.75 11.90 1.97
N PHE A 192 6.52 12.24 3.01
CA PHE A 192 7.39 13.41 2.99
C PHE A 192 8.67 13.15 2.19
N THR A 193 9.14 14.21 1.52
CA THR A 193 10.46 14.26 0.90
C THR A 193 11.50 14.64 1.94
N ALA A 194 12.63 13.95 1.93
CA ALA A 194 13.73 14.10 2.86
C ALA A 194 15.05 14.15 2.09
N ARG A 195 16.08 14.78 2.66
CA ARG A 195 17.44 14.75 2.11
C ARG A 195 18.33 13.84 2.93
N ALA A 196 19.05 12.91 2.30
CA ALA A 196 19.99 12.05 2.99
C ALA A 196 21.16 12.90 3.53
N LEU A 197 21.45 12.80 4.84
CA LEU A 197 22.62 13.44 5.45
C LEU A 197 23.77 12.45 5.58
N PHE A 198 23.46 11.27 6.13
CA PHE A 198 24.46 10.25 6.45
C PHE A 198 23.85 8.85 6.37
N THR A 199 24.65 7.88 5.94
CA THR A 199 24.23 6.49 5.75
C THR A 199 25.08 5.58 6.62
N ASP A 200 24.45 4.88 7.57
CA ASP A 200 25.08 3.86 8.43
C ASP A 200 24.87 2.47 7.81
N MET A 201 25.91 1.97 7.15
CA MET A 201 25.90 0.64 6.53
C MET A 201 25.93 -0.51 7.53
N GLN A 202 26.37 -0.29 8.78
CA GLN A 202 26.40 -1.33 9.81
C GLN A 202 25.01 -1.50 10.45
N ALA A 203 24.32 -0.39 10.70
CA ALA A 203 22.96 -0.40 11.23
C ALA A 203 21.88 -0.63 10.15
N GLU A 204 22.23 -0.57 8.86
CA GLU A 204 21.26 -0.52 7.74
C GLU A 204 20.29 0.66 7.85
N GLU A 205 20.77 1.82 8.33
CA GLU A 205 19.99 3.03 8.58
C GLU A 205 20.53 4.25 7.82
N VAL A 206 19.64 5.17 7.45
CA VAL A 206 19.97 6.48 6.91
C VAL A 206 19.42 7.57 7.82
N VAL A 207 20.24 8.59 8.09
CA VAL A 207 19.83 9.83 8.73
C VAL A 207 19.37 10.79 7.64
N VAL A 208 18.12 11.22 7.72
CA VAL A 208 17.52 12.12 6.74
C VAL A 208 17.07 13.42 7.39
N GLU A 209 17.20 14.51 6.64
CA GLU A 209 16.67 15.82 6.97
C GLU A 209 15.29 15.98 6.33
N ILE A 210 14.25 16.21 7.13
CA ILE A 210 12.88 16.49 6.66
C ILE A 210 12.55 17.94 6.97
N SER A 211 12.08 18.68 5.96
CA SER A 211 11.55 20.03 6.15
C SER A 211 10.08 19.95 6.58
N LEU A 212 9.80 20.40 7.80
CA LEU A 212 8.47 20.45 8.41
C LEU A 212 8.19 21.89 8.83
N LEU A 213 7.19 22.52 8.21
CA LEU A 213 6.68 23.85 8.59
C LEU A 213 7.77 24.94 8.68
N GLY A 214 8.77 24.88 7.79
CA GLY A 214 9.89 25.83 7.77
C GLY A 214 11.02 25.52 8.74
N SER A 215 10.94 24.41 9.48
CA SER A 215 12.02 23.88 10.32
C SER A 215 12.58 22.59 9.72
N THR A 216 13.88 22.32 9.90
CA THR A 216 14.50 21.05 9.52
C THR A 216 14.58 20.13 10.72
N THR A 217 14.18 18.87 10.55
CA THR A 217 14.26 17.83 11.59
C THR A 217 15.04 16.64 11.07
N GLU A 218 16.03 16.19 11.84
CA GLU A 218 16.80 14.99 11.55
C GLU A 218 16.13 13.76 12.12
N VAL A 219 15.90 12.75 11.28
CA VAL A 219 15.24 11.50 11.68
C VAL A 219 16.02 10.31 11.10
N ARG A 220 16.14 9.23 11.88
CA ARG A 220 16.76 7.99 11.44
C ARG A 220 15.71 7.04 10.86
N TYR A 221 15.99 6.49 9.69
CA TYR A 221 15.14 5.48 9.05
C TYR A 221 15.96 4.27 8.62
N PRO A 222 15.46 3.05 8.83
CA PRO A 222 15.98 1.86 8.15
C PRO A 222 15.91 2.03 6.63
N PHE A 223 16.84 1.41 5.89
CA PHE A 223 16.84 1.48 4.42
C PHE A 223 15.53 1.01 3.78
N ASP A 224 14.83 0.07 4.42
CA ASP A 224 13.54 -0.45 3.96
C ASP A 224 12.39 0.57 4.08
N HIS A 225 12.59 1.67 4.83
CA HIS A 225 11.54 2.66 5.12
C HIS A 225 11.64 3.91 4.25
N VAL A 226 12.66 3.99 3.40
CA VAL A 226 12.91 5.11 2.49
C VAL A 226 13.24 4.60 1.09
N HIS A 227 12.95 5.40 0.08
CA HIS A 227 13.37 5.13 -1.30
C HIS A 227 13.82 6.42 -1.96
N ARG A 228 14.65 6.34 -3.01
CA ARG A 228 15.03 7.52 -3.79
C ARG A 228 13.78 8.13 -4.42
N ALA A 229 13.61 9.44 -4.28
CA ALA A 229 12.56 10.17 -4.99
C ALA A 229 12.96 10.22 -6.48
N ALA A 230 12.04 9.82 -7.35
CA ALA A 230 12.21 9.93 -8.81
C ALA A 230 12.17 11.39 -9.27
#